data_AF-A0A7C9CD63-F1
#
_entry.id   AF-A0A7C9CD63-F1
#
_cell.length_a   1.000
_cell.length_b   1.000
_cell.length_c   1.000
_cell.angle_alpha   90.00
_cell.angle_beta   90.00
_cell.angle_gamma   90.00
#
_symmetry.space_group_name_H-M   'P 1'
#
loop_
_entity.id
_entity.type
_entity.pdbx_description
1 polymer ?
#
loop_
_entity_poly.entity_id
_entity_poly.type
_entity_poly.pdbx_seq_one_letter_code
_entity_poly.pdbx_strand_id
1 'polypeptide(L)'
;KPEGYDDIPKEIPDPDAKKPEDWDDEEDGEWTAPTIPNPEYKGPWKPKKIKNPNYKGKWKAPMIDNPDFKDDPDLYVYPSLRYVGIELWQVKSGTLFDNVLICDDPEYARKLAEETWGKQKNAEKAAFEEADNKRMQEV
;
A
#
# COMPACT_ATOMS: atom_id res chain seq x y z
N LYS A 1 -33.44 24.31 -9.44
CA LYS A 1 -33.90 23.81 -8.12
C LYS A 1 -35.42 23.80 -8.08
N PRO A 2 -36.07 22.82 -7.43
CA PRO A 2 -37.50 22.90 -7.13
C PRO A 2 -37.80 24.15 -6.29
N GLU A 3 -39.00 24.69 -6.44
CA GLU A 3 -39.54 25.73 -5.56
C GLU A 3 -39.67 25.18 -4.13
N GLY A 4 -39.39 25.99 -3.11
CA GLY A 4 -39.46 25.57 -1.69
C GLY A 4 -38.26 24.80 -1.14
N TYR A 5 -37.29 24.40 -1.98
CA TYR A 5 -36.17 23.52 -1.55
C TYR A 5 -35.20 24.21 -0.58
N ASP A 6 -34.95 25.50 -0.77
CA ASP A 6 -34.03 26.27 0.07
C ASP A 6 -34.69 26.78 1.36
N ASP A 7 -36.02 26.65 1.46
CA ASP A 7 -36.81 27.11 2.61
C ASP A 7 -36.87 26.04 3.73
N ILE A 8 -36.32 24.84 3.49
CA ILE A 8 -36.24 23.76 4.48
C ILE A 8 -35.06 24.04 5.43
N PRO A 9 -35.28 24.27 6.73
CA PRO A 9 -34.22 24.53 7.69
C PRO A 9 -33.37 23.27 7.93
N LYS A 10 -32.06 23.45 8.16
CA LYS A 10 -31.11 22.35 8.43
C LYS A 10 -31.39 21.62 9.74
N GLU A 11 -31.88 22.37 10.72
CA GLU A 11 -32.12 21.90 12.08
C GLU A 11 -33.52 22.32 12.49
N ILE A 12 -34.22 21.44 13.19
CA ILE A 12 -35.53 21.67 13.79
C ILE A 12 -35.43 21.41 15.29
N PRO A 13 -36.19 22.10 16.15
CA PRO A 13 -36.26 21.74 17.57
C PRO A 13 -36.65 20.26 17.73
N ASP A 14 -36.01 19.57 18.66
CA ASP A 14 -36.31 18.18 18.98
C ASP A 14 -37.75 18.08 19.52
N PRO A 15 -38.68 17.42 18.80
CA PRO A 15 -40.07 17.31 19.24
C PRO A 15 -40.23 16.44 20.48
N ASP A 16 -39.25 15.59 20.80
CA ASP A 16 -39.28 14.68 21.94
C ASP A 16 -38.54 15.25 23.16
N ALA A 17 -37.82 16.37 23.02
CA ALA A 17 -37.14 17.00 24.12
C ALA A 17 -38.12 17.68 25.08
N LYS A 18 -37.96 17.38 26.37
CA LYS A 18 -38.71 18.01 27.47
C LYS A 18 -37.74 18.75 28.38
N LYS A 19 -38.21 19.87 28.92
CA LYS A 19 -37.49 20.61 29.94
C LYS A 19 -37.19 19.69 31.15
N PRO A 20 -35.94 19.57 31.61
CA PRO A 20 -35.60 18.79 32.80
C PRO A 20 -36.34 19.29 34.04
N GLU A 21 -36.68 18.39 34.95
CA GLU A 21 -37.42 18.73 36.19
C GLU A 21 -36.60 19.64 37.13
N ASP A 22 -35.26 19.54 37.08
CA ASP A 22 -34.32 20.31 37.92
C ASP A 22 -33.83 21.62 37.26
N TRP A 23 -34.46 22.10 36.18
CA TRP A 23 -34.04 23.34 35.48
C TRP A 23 -34.69 24.60 36.06
N ASP A 24 -33.87 25.59 36.46
CA ASP A 24 -34.33 26.87 36.98
C ASP A 24 -34.16 28.00 35.96
N ASP A 25 -35.26 28.62 35.49
CA ASP A 25 -35.17 29.67 34.47
C ASP A 25 -34.58 30.99 35.00
N GLU A 26 -34.59 31.24 36.33
CA GLU A 26 -34.00 32.45 36.92
C GLU A 26 -32.47 32.33 37.06
N GLU A 27 -31.95 31.12 37.32
CA GLU A 27 -30.52 30.86 37.50
C GLU A 27 -29.82 30.31 36.24
N ASP A 28 -30.47 29.45 35.45
CA ASP A 28 -29.94 28.81 34.24
C ASP A 28 -30.41 29.46 32.92
N GLY A 29 -31.43 30.34 32.98
CA GLY A 29 -32.03 31.03 31.83
C GLY A 29 -33.17 30.26 31.15
N GLU A 30 -33.87 30.88 30.19
CA GLU A 30 -35.01 30.27 29.49
C GLU A 30 -34.59 28.99 28.76
N TRP A 31 -35.17 27.86 29.15
CA TRP A 31 -34.88 26.58 28.51
C TRP A 31 -35.34 26.56 27.04
N THR A 32 -34.41 26.27 26.13
CA THR A 32 -34.70 26.03 24.71
C THR A 32 -34.48 24.57 24.36
N ALA A 33 -35.43 23.94 23.67
CA ALA A 33 -35.27 22.57 23.21
C ALA A 33 -34.02 22.43 22.32
N PRO A 34 -33.20 21.38 22.51
CA PRO A 34 -32.06 21.12 21.66
C PRO A 34 -32.53 20.94 20.21
N THR A 35 -31.72 21.38 19.25
CA THR A 35 -32.02 21.22 17.83
C THR A 35 -31.54 19.87 17.32
N ILE A 36 -32.36 19.19 16.53
CA ILE A 36 -32.01 17.96 15.82
C ILE A 36 -31.91 18.21 14.31
N PRO A 37 -31.14 17.39 13.58
CA PRO A 37 -31.11 17.46 12.12
C PRO A 37 -32.50 17.25 11.52
N ASN A 38 -32.94 18.15 10.64
CA ASN A 38 -34.22 18.03 9.96
C ASN A 38 -34.17 16.89 8.92
N PRO A 39 -34.99 15.83 9.05
CA PRO A 39 -35.00 14.72 8.10
C PRO A 39 -35.33 15.13 6.66
N GLU A 40 -36.08 16.23 6.49
CA GLU A 40 -36.47 16.75 5.17
C GLU A 40 -35.38 17.61 4.52
N TYR A 41 -34.36 18.04 5.29
CA TYR A 41 -33.25 18.82 4.76
C TYR A 41 -32.28 17.94 3.96
N LYS A 42 -32.39 18.00 2.63
CA LYS A 42 -31.58 17.21 1.69
C LYS A 42 -30.23 17.86 1.34
N GLY A 43 -29.81 18.88 2.10
CA GLY A 43 -28.62 19.68 1.81
C GLY A 43 -28.81 20.63 0.62
N PRO A 44 -27.85 21.52 0.31
CA PRO A 44 -27.97 22.46 -0.79
C PRO A 44 -28.27 21.78 -2.13
N TRP A 45 -29.21 22.33 -2.91
CA TRP A 45 -29.61 21.72 -4.18
C TRP A 45 -28.43 21.65 -5.14
N LYS A 46 -28.19 20.46 -5.71
CA LYS A 46 -27.19 20.27 -6.76
C LYS A 46 -27.87 19.80 -8.05
N PRO A 47 -27.60 20.42 -9.21
CA PRO A 47 -28.14 19.96 -10.48
C PRO A 47 -27.68 18.53 -10.77
N LYS A 48 -28.53 17.76 -11.46
CA LYS A 48 -28.20 16.39 -11.90
C LYS A 48 -27.01 16.45 -12.86
N LYS A 49 -25.94 15.73 -12.55
CA LYS A 49 -24.80 15.56 -13.46
C LYS A 49 -25.21 14.59 -14.58
N ILE A 50 -25.11 15.05 -15.83
CA ILE A 50 -25.26 14.18 -17.01
C ILE A 50 -23.88 13.73 -17.49
N LYS A 51 -23.80 12.56 -18.11
CA LYS A 51 -22.57 12.15 -18.81
C LYS A 51 -22.32 13.13 -19.95
N ASN A 52 -21.11 13.67 -20.06
CA ASN A 52 -20.75 14.58 -21.14
C ASN A 52 -20.69 13.80 -22.47
N PRO A 53 -21.60 14.04 -23.43
CA PRO A 53 -21.59 13.34 -24.72
C PRO A 53 -20.34 13.63 -25.55
N ASN A 54 -19.63 14.73 -25.27
CA ASN A 54 -18.41 15.14 -25.96
C ASN A 54 -17.12 14.62 -25.27
N TYR A 55 -17.23 13.75 -24.25
CA TYR A 55 -16.06 13.24 -23.55
C TYR A 55 -15.29 12.24 -24.43
N LYS A 56 -14.10 12.64 -24.89
CA LYS A 56 -13.22 11.83 -25.77
C LYS A 56 -12.32 10.84 -25.00
N GLY A 57 -12.68 10.51 -23.76
CA GLY A 57 -11.82 9.73 -22.87
C GLY A 57 -10.79 10.60 -22.13
N LYS A 58 -10.00 9.96 -21.27
CA LYS A 58 -8.89 10.65 -20.60
C LYS A 58 -7.82 10.94 -21.65
N TRP A 59 -7.43 12.19 -21.77
CA TRP A 59 -6.30 12.56 -22.60
C TRP A 59 -5.05 11.76 -22.21
N LYS A 60 -4.30 11.31 -23.20
CA LYS A 60 -2.98 10.68 -23.05
C LYS A 60 -2.02 11.41 -23.99
N ALA A 61 -0.80 11.65 -23.50
CA ALA A 61 0.25 12.20 -24.34
C ALA A 61 0.54 11.23 -25.51
N PRO A 62 0.70 11.73 -26.75
CA PRO A 62 1.19 10.92 -27.85
C PRO A 62 2.56 10.33 -27.50
N MET A 63 2.76 9.06 -27.85
CA MET A 63 4.10 8.46 -27.78
C MET A 63 4.90 8.98 -28.98
N ILE A 64 6.03 9.61 -28.71
CA ILE A 64 6.97 10.14 -29.70
C ILE A 64 8.29 9.40 -29.48
N ASP A 65 8.93 9.00 -30.55
CA ASP A 65 10.21 8.29 -30.47
C ASP A 65 11.28 9.18 -29.82
N ASN A 66 12.05 8.60 -28.91
CA ASN A 66 13.11 9.31 -28.21
C ASN A 66 14.33 9.47 -29.14
N PRO A 67 14.71 10.69 -29.57
CA PRO A 67 15.86 10.90 -30.44
C PRO A 67 17.20 10.50 -29.79
N ASP A 68 17.26 10.42 -28.46
CA ASP A 68 18.46 10.06 -27.71
C ASP A 68 18.61 8.56 -27.48
N PHE A 69 17.63 7.75 -27.92
CA PHE A 69 17.73 6.29 -27.80
C PHE A 69 18.90 5.77 -28.64
N LYS A 70 19.76 4.97 -28.01
CA LYS A 70 20.84 4.25 -28.66
C LYS A 70 20.83 2.81 -28.18
N ASP A 71 20.86 1.89 -29.13
CA ASP A 71 21.08 0.48 -28.84
C ASP A 71 22.58 0.24 -28.61
N ASP A 72 22.90 -0.63 -27.65
CA ASP A 72 24.28 -0.96 -27.28
C ASP A 72 24.43 -2.50 -27.22
N PRO A 73 25.02 -3.12 -28.26
CA PRO A 73 25.21 -4.57 -28.27
C PRO A 73 26.27 -5.04 -27.26
N ASP A 74 27.13 -4.14 -26.79
CA ASP A 74 28.28 -4.46 -25.92
C ASP A 74 27.98 -4.15 -24.44
N LEU A 75 26.72 -3.90 -24.08
CA LEU A 75 26.29 -3.57 -22.72
C LEU A 75 26.74 -4.60 -21.66
N TYR A 76 26.93 -5.86 -22.05
CA TYR A 76 27.39 -6.95 -21.17
C TYR A 76 28.92 -7.06 -21.09
N VAL A 77 29.67 -6.36 -21.95
CA VAL A 77 31.12 -6.49 -22.09
C VAL A 77 31.81 -5.57 -21.10
N TYR A 78 32.55 -6.17 -20.17
CA TYR A 78 33.44 -5.44 -19.25
C TYR A 78 34.90 -5.68 -19.63
N PRO A 79 35.72 -4.63 -19.81
CA PRO A 79 37.10 -4.79 -20.31
C PRO A 79 38.04 -5.48 -19.32
N SER A 80 37.80 -5.36 -18.01
CA SER A 80 38.56 -6.08 -16.98
C SER A 80 37.78 -6.13 -15.67
N LEU A 81 37.57 -7.35 -15.16
CA LEU A 81 37.07 -7.61 -13.80
C LEU A 81 38.18 -8.28 -12.99
N ARG A 82 38.54 -7.71 -11.83
CA ARG A 82 39.72 -8.17 -11.03
C ARG A 82 39.39 -8.54 -9.59
N TYR A 83 38.31 -8.00 -9.05
CA TYR A 83 37.98 -8.13 -7.64
C TYR A 83 36.54 -8.60 -7.49
N VAL A 84 36.31 -9.41 -6.46
CA VAL A 84 34.97 -9.73 -5.96
C VAL A 84 34.80 -8.99 -4.65
N GLY A 85 33.78 -8.15 -4.57
CA GLY A 85 33.42 -7.43 -3.35
C GLY A 85 32.03 -7.85 -2.88
N ILE A 86 31.89 -8.07 -1.57
CA ILE A 86 30.60 -8.25 -0.92
C ILE A 86 30.36 -6.98 -0.09
N GLU A 87 29.60 -6.05 -0.64
CA GLU A 87 29.20 -4.79 0.00
C GLU A 87 27.68 -4.82 0.20
N LEU A 88 27.23 -4.75 1.45
CA LEU A 88 25.83 -4.84 1.82
C LEU A 88 25.59 -4.29 3.23
N TRP A 89 24.34 -3.89 3.48
CA TRP A 89 23.87 -3.47 4.81
C TRP A 89 23.00 -4.55 5.46
N GLN A 90 23.24 -4.86 6.74
CA GLN A 90 22.41 -5.79 7.53
C GLN A 90 21.95 -5.19 8.85
N VAL A 91 20.65 -5.30 9.14
CA VAL A 91 20.09 -4.97 10.46
C VAL A 91 20.32 -6.12 11.45
N LYS A 92 20.19 -7.38 10.99
CA LYS A 92 20.45 -8.59 11.78
C LYS A 92 21.50 -9.45 11.07
N SER A 93 22.55 -9.82 11.79
CA SER A 93 23.62 -10.69 11.30
C SER A 93 23.19 -12.17 11.26
N GLY A 94 24.01 -12.99 10.61
CA GLY A 94 23.83 -14.46 10.56
C GLY A 94 23.90 -15.06 9.15
N THR A 95 24.04 -14.23 8.11
CA THR A 95 24.22 -14.72 6.73
C THR A 95 25.63 -15.26 6.54
N LEU A 96 25.73 -16.42 5.91
CA LEU A 96 26.99 -17.04 5.49
C LEU A 96 27.04 -17.04 3.96
N PHE A 97 28.18 -16.66 3.40
CA PHE A 97 28.48 -16.74 1.97
C PHE A 97 29.57 -17.77 1.75
N ASP A 98 29.35 -18.68 0.81
CA ASP A 98 30.31 -19.72 0.44
C ASP A 98 30.14 -20.07 -1.05
N ASN A 99 31.08 -20.81 -1.63
CA ASN A 99 31.04 -21.32 -3.01
C ASN A 99 31.01 -20.23 -4.10
N VAL A 100 31.78 -19.15 -3.93
CA VAL A 100 31.90 -18.08 -4.94
C VAL A 100 32.63 -18.61 -6.19
N LEU A 101 31.93 -18.72 -7.31
CA LEU A 101 32.45 -19.12 -8.62
C LEU A 101 32.30 -18.00 -9.64
N ILE A 102 33.36 -17.73 -10.41
CA ILE A 102 33.34 -16.90 -11.62
C ILE A 102 33.81 -17.76 -12.79
N CYS A 103 32.96 -17.97 -13.79
CA CYS A 103 33.30 -18.71 -15.00
C CYS A 103 32.45 -18.28 -16.20
N ASP A 104 32.84 -18.73 -17.38
CA ASP A 104 32.19 -18.48 -18.67
C ASP A 104 31.47 -19.72 -19.24
N ASP A 105 31.57 -20.86 -18.55
CA ASP A 105 30.91 -22.12 -18.91
C ASP A 105 29.68 -22.40 -18.02
N PRO A 106 28.45 -22.30 -18.56
CA PRO A 106 27.22 -22.57 -17.81
C PRO A 106 27.07 -24.02 -17.35
N GLU A 107 27.62 -24.99 -18.09
CA GLU A 107 27.52 -26.41 -17.74
C GLU A 107 28.47 -26.73 -16.59
N TYR A 108 29.67 -26.15 -16.60
CA TYR A 108 30.60 -26.23 -15.47
C TYR A 108 30.02 -25.59 -14.21
N ALA A 109 29.41 -24.39 -14.33
CA ALA A 109 28.77 -23.72 -13.21
C ALA A 109 27.66 -24.58 -12.59
N ARG A 110 26.83 -25.21 -13.42
CA ARG A 110 25.76 -26.11 -12.97
C ARG A 110 26.31 -27.32 -12.23
N LYS A 111 27.35 -27.95 -12.79
CA LYS A 111 28.00 -29.09 -12.15
C LYS A 111 28.57 -28.72 -10.78
N LEU A 112 29.27 -27.59 -10.65
CA LEU A 112 29.80 -27.16 -9.35
C LEU A 112 28.68 -26.88 -8.35
N ALA A 113 27.58 -26.25 -8.78
CA ALA A 113 26.42 -26.00 -7.94
C ALA A 113 25.77 -27.30 -7.43
N GLU A 114 25.69 -28.34 -8.27
CA GLU A 114 25.21 -29.67 -7.86
C GLU A 114 26.17 -30.36 -6.90
N GLU A 115 27.48 -30.24 -7.14
CA GLU A 115 28.53 -30.88 -6.33
C GLU A 115 28.74 -30.23 -4.95
N THR A 116 28.33 -28.96 -4.79
CA THR A 116 28.43 -28.18 -3.55
C THR A 116 27.06 -28.07 -2.88
N TRP A 117 26.30 -27.00 -3.15
CA TRP A 117 24.97 -26.75 -2.60
C TRP A 117 24.01 -27.92 -2.83
N GLY A 118 24.02 -28.52 -4.02
CA GLY A 118 23.14 -29.62 -4.39
C GLY A 118 23.26 -30.84 -3.46
N LYS A 119 24.48 -31.14 -2.99
CA LYS A 119 24.74 -32.23 -2.03
C LYS A 119 24.32 -31.87 -0.61
N GLN A 120 24.45 -30.60 -0.21
CA GLN A 120 24.23 -30.16 1.16
C GLN A 120 22.77 -29.80 1.46
N LYS A 121 22.04 -29.24 0.49
CA LYS A 121 20.71 -28.62 0.70
C LYS A 121 19.69 -29.49 1.44
N ASN A 122 19.67 -30.80 1.17
CA ASN A 122 18.69 -31.72 1.78
C ASN A 122 19.08 -32.05 3.23
N ALA A 123 20.37 -32.28 3.49
CA ALA A 123 20.88 -32.56 4.82
C ALA A 123 20.77 -31.31 5.71
N GLU A 124 21.10 -30.13 5.18
CA GLU A 124 20.93 -28.85 5.88
C GLU A 124 19.47 -28.58 6.23
N LYS A 125 18.55 -28.80 5.28
CA LYS A 125 17.11 -28.66 5.52
C LYS A 125 16.63 -29.59 6.64
N ALA A 126 17.02 -30.87 6.59
CA ALA A 126 16.64 -31.84 7.61
C ALA A 126 17.19 -31.48 9.00
N ALA A 127 18.44 -31.05 9.08
CA ALA A 127 19.06 -30.60 10.33
C ALA A 127 18.38 -29.35 10.91
N PHE A 128 17.99 -28.42 10.04
CA PHE A 128 17.23 -27.23 10.43
C PHE A 128 15.85 -27.60 10.98
N GLU A 129 15.10 -28.46 10.28
CA GLU A 129 13.77 -28.92 10.70
C GLU A 129 13.84 -29.69 12.04
N GLU A 130 14.87 -30.52 12.24
CA GLU A 130 15.09 -31.19 13.53
C GLU A 130 15.37 -30.20 14.66
N ALA A 131 16.24 -29.21 14.43
CA ALA A 131 16.60 -28.21 15.42
C ALA A 131 15.41 -27.31 15.79
N ASP A 132 14.61 -26.91 14.81
CA ASP A 132 13.42 -26.08 15.03
C ASP A 132 12.34 -26.86 15.80
N ASN A 133 12.09 -28.13 15.44
CA ASN A 133 11.14 -28.97 16.18
C ASN A 133 11.55 -29.16 17.65
N LYS A 134 12.84 -29.37 17.95
CA LYS A 134 13.33 -29.45 19.34
C LYS A 134 13.09 -28.13 20.08
N ARG A 135 13.41 -27.00 19.44
CA ARG A 135 13.18 -25.67 20.03
C ARG A 135 11.70 -25.43 20.34
N MET A 136 10.79 -25.87 19.48
CA MET A 136 9.34 -25.74 19.69
C MET A 136 8.81 -26.66 20.80
N GLN A 137 9.47 -27.79 21.06
CA GLN A 137 9.11 -28.71 22.14
C GLN A 137 9.63 -28.26 23.51
N GLU A 138 10.66 -27.42 23.54
CA GLU A 138 11.25 -26.84 24.76
C GLU A 138 10.54 -25.55 25.24
N VAL A 139 9.56 -25.05 24.48
CA VAL A 139 8.73 -23.86 24.80
C VAL A 139 7.35 -24.30 25.30
#